data_AF-A0A661ADZ3-F1
#
_entry.id   AF-A0A661ADZ3-F1
#
_cell.length_a   1.000
_cell.length_b   1.000
_cell.length_c   1.000
_cell.angle_alpha   90.00
_cell.angle_beta   90.00
_cell.angle_gamma   90.00
#
_symmetry.space_group_name_H-M   'P 1'
#
loop_
_entity.id
_entity.type
_entity.pdbx_description
1 polymer ?
#
loop_
_entity_poly.entity_id
_entity_poly.type
_entity_poly.pdbx_seq_one_letter_code
_entity_poly.pdbx_strand_id
1 'polypeptide(L)' 'MSAMDRLNIKGLICLEAGTGAGHMTCYLAKRGAKLVYSISNNQEHLDCARKELPKKYIKNVRFIKAD' A
#
# COMPACT_ATOMS: atom_id res chain seq x y z
N MET A 1 1.18 14.19 15.22
CA MET A 1 2.08 13.72 14.14
C MET A 1 2.57 12.34 14.50
N SER A 2 2.31 11.36 13.64
CA SER A 2 2.80 10.00 13.83
C SER A 2 4.31 9.94 13.52
N ALA A 3 5.01 8.89 13.97
CA ALA A 3 6.40 8.67 13.58
C ALA A 3 6.58 8.56 12.06
N MET A 4 5.56 8.05 11.34
CA MET A 4 5.56 7.90 9.89
C MET A 4 5.52 9.23 9.13
N ASP A 5 4.91 10.27 9.69
CA ASP A 5 4.81 11.58 9.01
C ASP A 5 6.18 12.25 8.86
N ARG A 6 7.16 11.84 9.68
CA ARG A 6 8.56 12.29 9.62
C ARG A 6 9.38 11.59 8.53
N LEU A 7 8.87 10.49 7.95
CA LEU A 7 9.57 9.77 6.89
C LEU A 7 9.29 10.41 5.52
N ASN A 8 10.36 10.65 4.76
CA ASN A 8 10.26 11.06 3.38
C ASN A 8 10.05 9.83 2.47
N ILE A 9 8.79 9.50 2.21
CA ILE A 9 8.37 8.31 1.45
C ILE A 9 8.49 8.53 -0.07
N LYS A 10 8.59 9.78 -0.53
CA LYS A 10 8.52 10.13 -1.95
C LYS A 10 9.66 9.45 -2.72
N GLY A 11 9.30 8.66 -3.73
CA GLY A 11 10.26 7.95 -4.59
C GLY A 11 10.79 6.62 -4.04
N LEU A 12 10.42 6.24 -2.81
CA LEU A 12 10.87 4.98 -2.20
C LEU A 12 10.07 3.78 -2.70
N ILE A 13 10.68 2.59 -2.57
CA ILE A 13 9.98 1.31 -2.67
C ILE A 13 9.61 0.88 -1.26
N CYS A 14 8.33 0.57 -1.03
CA CYS A 14 7.80 0.21 0.28
C CYS A 14 7.27 -1.23 0.27
N LEU A 15 7.42 -1.91 1.39
CA LEU A 15 6.83 -3.21 1.66
C LEU A 15 5.84 -3.04 2.82
N GLU A 16 4.62 -3.51 2.62
CA GLU A 16 3.57 -3.59 3.62
C GLU A 16 3.27 -5.08 3.86
N ALA A 17 3.62 -5.57 5.05
CA ALA A 17 3.30 -6.92 5.50
C ALA A 17 1.97 -6.89 6.25
N GLY A 18 0.90 -7.37 5.61
CA GLY A 18 -0.46 -7.33 6.12
C GLY A 18 -1.27 -6.18 5.53
N THR A 19 -1.88 -6.40 4.37
CA THR A 19 -2.72 -5.41 3.66
C THR A 19 -3.93 -4.93 4.47
N GLY A 20 -4.62 -5.84 5.17
CA GLY A 20 -5.88 -5.53 5.85
C GLY A 20 -6.90 -4.84 4.93
N ALA A 21 -7.49 -3.73 5.37
CA ALA A 21 -8.39 -2.90 4.55
C ALA A 21 -7.69 -1.95 3.56
N GLY A 22 -6.35 -1.96 3.49
CA GLY A 22 -5.57 -1.16 2.52
C GLY A 22 -5.30 0.30 2.92
N HIS A 23 -5.55 0.67 4.18
CA HIS A 23 -5.27 2.04 4.66
C HIS A 23 -3.81 2.42 4.52
N MET A 24 -2.89 1.51 4.88
CA MET A 24 -1.46 1.77 4.79
C MET A 24 -0.97 1.74 3.34
N THR A 25 -1.44 0.80 2.53
CA THR A 25 -1.25 0.82 1.07
C THR A 25 -1.60 2.19 0.47
N CYS A 26 -2.78 2.71 0.82
CA CYS A 26 -3.29 3.97 0.30
C CYS A 26 -2.47 5.17 0.81
N TYR A 27 -2.07 5.15 2.09
CA TYR A 27 -1.18 6.17 2.67
C TYR A 27 0.15 6.23 1.93
N LEU A 28 0.84 5.11 1.77
CA LEU A 28 2.16 5.03 1.11
C LEU A 28 2.08 5.52 -0.35
N ALA A 29 1.06 5.09 -1.09
CA ALA A 29 0.87 5.52 -2.47
C ALA A 29 0.55 7.02 -2.58
N LYS A 30 -0.32 7.55 -1.72
CA LYS A 30 -0.66 9.00 -1.67
C LYS A 30 0.54 9.86 -1.28
N ARG A 31 1.44 9.35 -0.44
CA ARG A 31 2.69 10.02 -0.05
C ARG A 31 3.77 10.00 -1.13
N GLY A 32 3.51 9.35 -2.27
CA GLY A 32 4.38 9.39 -3.44
C GLY A 32 5.44 8.30 -3.44
N ALA A 33 5.22 7.18 -2.76
CA ALA A 33 6.03 5.99 -2.95
C ALA A 33 6.11 5.65 -4.44
N LYS A 34 7.31 5.28 -4.92
CA LYS A 34 7.51 4.82 -6.30
C LYS A 34 6.75 3.53 -6.55
N LEU A 35 6.85 2.59 -5.61
CA LEU A 35 6.21 1.29 -5.66
C LEU A 35 5.88 0.81 -4.24
N VAL A 36 4.71 0.20 -4.06
CA VAL A 36 4.29 -0.43 -2.80
C VAL A 36 3.99 -1.91 -3.08
N TYR A 37 4.67 -2.80 -2.40
CA TYR A 37 4.33 -4.22 -2.33
C TYR A 37 3.43 -4.45 -1.13
N SER A 38 2.15 -4.68 -1.37
CA SER A 38 1.15 -4.95 -0.33
C SER A 38 0.87 -6.45 -0.28
N ILE A 39 1.24 -7.08 0.84
CA ILE A 39 1.21 -8.53 1.00
C ILE A 39 0.13 -8.93 2.00
N SER A 40 -0.67 -9.92 1.65
CA SER A 40 -1.60 -10.57 2.58
C SER A 40 -1.84 -12.02 2.19
N ASN A 41 -2.03 -12.89 3.17
CA ASN A 41 -2.47 -14.27 2.94
C ASN A 41 -3.98 -14.38 2.60
N ASN A 42 -4.76 -13.30 2.81
CA ASN A 42 -6.19 -13.25 2.51
C ASN A 42 -6.46 -12.48 1.20
N GLN A 43 -7.07 -13.15 0.21
CA GLN A 43 -7.42 -12.54 -1.07
C GLN A 43 -8.48 -11.43 -0.91
N GLU A 44 -9.43 -11.59 0.00
CA GLU A 44 -10.50 -10.61 0.22
C GLU A 44 -9.94 -9.27 0.71
N HIS A 45 -8.89 -9.30 1.54
CA HIS A 45 -8.18 -8.11 1.97
C HIS A 45 -7.49 -7.40 0.79
N LEU A 46 -6.84 -8.16 -0.10
CA LEU A 46 -6.19 -7.60 -1.29
C LEU A 46 -7.21 -6.98 -2.24
N ASP A 47 -8.35 -7.64 -2.44
CA ASP A 47 -9.42 -7.16 -3.32
C ASP A 47 -10.10 -5.92 -2.74
N CYS A 48 -10.37 -5.90 -1.43
CA CYS A 48 -10.89 -4.75 -0.71
C CYS A 48 -9.94 -3.55 -0.84
N ALA A 49 -8.66 -3.73 -0.51
CA ALA A 49 -7.65 -2.68 -0.60
C ALA A 49 -7.48 -2.15 -2.03
N ARG A 50 -7.55 -3.01 -3.03
CA ARG A 50 -7.51 -2.61 -4.45
C ARG A 50 -8.71 -1.76 -4.84
N LYS A 51 -9.91 -2.08 -4.32
CA LYS A 51 -11.15 -1.34 -4.58
C LYS A 51 -11.11 0.07 -3.97
N GLU A 52 -10.57 0.19 -2.76
CA GLU A 52 -10.42 1.46 -2.03
C GLU A 52 -9.29 2.35 -2.56
N LEU A 53 -8.33 1.77 -3.28
CA LEU A 53 -7.20 2.51 -3.83
C LEU A 53 -7.64 3.42 -4.99
N PRO A 54 -7.42 4.76 -4.92
CA PRO A 54 -7.77 5.65 -6.02
C PRO A 54 -7.06 5.26 -7.31
N LYS A 55 -7.80 5.22 -8.43
CA LYS A 55 -7.32 4.70 -9.72
C LYS A 55 -5.96 5.24 -10.18
N LYS A 56 -5.67 6.51 -9.90
CA LYS A 56 -4.38 7.16 -10.25
C LYS A 56 -3.15 6.51 -9.59
N TYR A 57 -3.33 5.80 -8.49
CA TYR A 57 -2.26 5.16 -7.71
C TYR A 57 -2.15 3.65 -7.97
N ILE A 58 -3.07 3.03 -8.70
CA ILE A 58 -3.06 1.58 -8.97
C ILE A 58 -1.73 1.14 -9.59
N LYS A 59 -1.16 1.95 -10.49
CA LYS A 59 0.14 1.66 -11.13
C LYS A 59 1.32 1.61 -10.16
N ASN A 60 1.18 2.20 -8.98
CA ASN A 60 2.21 2.29 -7.95
C ASN A 60 2.11 1.16 -6.92
N VAL A 61 1.13 0.25 -7.03
CA VAL A 61 0.88 -0.78 -6.02
C VAL A 61 0.85 -2.16 -6.66
N ARG A 62 1.52 -3.12 -6.02
CA ARG A 62 1.48 -4.55 -6.33
C ARG A 62 0.90 -5.29 -5.14
N PHE A 63 -0.31 -5.83 -5.34
CA PHE A 63 -0.96 -6.70 -4.36
C PHE A 63 -0.49 -8.14 -4.59
N ILE A 64 0.07 -8.76 -3.57
CA ILE A 64 0.65 -10.10 -3.62
C ILE A 64 0.00 -10.97 -2.54
N LYS A 65 -0.50 -12.13 -2.94
CA LYS A 65 -0.96 -13.15 -2.01
C LYS A 65 0.23 -14.02 -1.60
N ALA A 66 0.64 -13.94 -0.35
CA ALA A 66 1.73 -14.72 0.23
C ALA A 66 1.54 -14.86 1.75
N ASP A 67 2.26 -15.81 2.35
CA ASP A 67 2.20 -16.20 3.77
C ASP A 67 3.28 -15.50 4.60
#